data_AF-A0A366XR14-F1
#
_entry.id   AF-A0A366XR14-F1
#
_cell.length_a   1.000
_cell.length_b   1.000
_cell.length_c   1.000
_cell.angle_alpha   90.00
_cell.angle_beta   90.00
_cell.angle_gamma   90.00
#
_symmetry.space_group_name_H-M   'P 1'
#
loop_
_entity.id
_entity.type
_entity.pdbx_description
1 polymer ?
#
loop_
_entity_poly.entity_id
_entity_poly.type
_entity_poly.pdbx_seq_one_letter_code
_entity_poly.pdbx_strand_id
1 'polypeptide(L)' 'MKLSPLVLGFLFMGLGIFFTSLAVRNADETIWNTTSMIFMLLATMEFVYAIRFFIFRFKVKQLKKKQNKKT' A
#
# COMPACT_ATOMS: atom_id res chain seq x y z
N MET A 1 17.28 -11.03 -7.05
CA MET A 1 16.23 -11.70 -6.27
C MET A 1 14.88 -11.15 -6.69
N LYS A 2 13.88 -11.99 -7.04
CA LYS A 2 12.53 -11.50 -7.35
C LYS A 2 11.81 -11.19 -6.04
N LEU A 3 11.61 -9.91 -5.70
CA LEU A 3 10.82 -9.56 -4.51
C LEU A 3 9.39 -10.08 -4.69
N SER A 4 8.88 -10.78 -3.68
CA SER A 4 7.51 -11.30 -3.70
C SER A 4 6.52 -10.13 -3.67
N PRO A 5 5.45 -10.15 -4.49
CA PRO A 5 4.39 -9.13 -4.46
C PRO A 5 3.79 -8.93 -3.05
N LEU A 6 3.84 -9.96 -2.20
CA LEU A 6 3.39 -9.85 -0.81
C LEU A 6 4.33 -8.99 0.03
N VAL A 7 5.65 -9.18 -0.12
CA VAL A 7 6.65 -8.38 0.58
C VAL A 7 6.56 -6.93 0.13
N LEU A 8 6.38 -6.69 -1.17
CA LEU A 8 6.10 -5.35 -1.69
C LEU A 8 4.84 -4.74 -1.06
N GLY A 9 3.72 -5.48 -1.02
CA GLY A 9 2.48 -4.99 -0.40
C GLY A 9 2.65 -4.54 1.06
N PHE A 10 3.41 -5.29 1.86
CA PHE A 10 3.72 -4.90 3.24
C PHE A 10 4.67 -3.70 3.32
N LEU A 11 5.67 -3.60 2.43
CA LEU A 11 6.57 -2.44 2.37
C LEU A 11 5.80 -1.15 2.03
N PHE A 12 4.98 -1.17 0.99
CA PHE A 12 4.12 -0.04 0.60
C PHE A 12 3.15 0.34 1.74
N MET A 13 2.56 -0.65 2.42
CA MET A 13 1.70 -0.38 3.57
C MET A 13 2.46 0.28 4.73
N GLY A 14 3.67 -0.21 5.04
CA GLY A 14 4.53 0.38 6.07
C GLY A 14 4.96 1.80 5.72
N LEU A 15 5.30 2.05 4.46
CA LEU A 15 5.69 3.38 3.99
C LEU A 15 4.50 4.37 3.98
N GLY A 16 3.30 3.90 3.63
CA GLY A 16 2.07 4.70 3.74
C GLY A 16 1.76 5.11 5.18
N ILE A 17 1.94 4.20 6.14
CA ILE A 17 1.80 4.50 7.59
C ILE A 17 2.87 5.52 8.01
N PHE A 18 4.10 5.36 7.53
CA PHE A 18 5.19 6.29 7.82
C PHE A 18 4.86 7.70 7.34
N PHE A 19 4.47 7.87 6.08
CA PHE A 19 4.06 9.18 5.54
C PHE A 19 2.85 9.76 6.26
N THR A 20 1.88 8.93 6.65
CA THR A 20 0.73 9.38 7.46
C THR A 20 1.19 9.95 8.81
N SER A 21 2.16 9.29 9.46
CA SER A 21 2.72 9.79 10.72
C SER A 21 3.48 11.12 10.56
N LEU A 22 4.17 11.30 9.42
CA LEU A 22 4.82 12.56 9.08
C LEU A 22 3.80 13.66 8.82
N ALA A 23 2.71 13.37 8.11
CA ALA A 23 1.63 14.32 7.86
C ALA A 23 0.99 14.81 9.17
N VAL A 24 0.71 13.89 10.10
CA VAL A 24 0.12 14.22 11.40
C VAL A 24 1.07 15.08 12.25
N ARG A 25 2.37 14.77 12.24
CA ARG A 25 3.37 15.55 12.99
C ARG A 25 3.61 16.94 12.41
N ASN A 26 3.43 17.11 11.11
CA ASN A 26 3.59 18.41 10.44
C ASN A 26 2.29 19.22 10.47
N ALA A 27 1.14 18.61 10.73
CA ALA A 27 -0.11 19.33 10.92
C ALA A 27 -0.10 20.03 12.29
N ASP A 28 0.61 21.16 12.38
CA ASP A 28 0.70 21.98 13.59
C ASP A 28 -0.69 22.53 13.96
N GLU A 29 -1.11 23.64 13.34
CA GLU A 29 -2.41 24.26 13.62
C GLU A 29 -3.51 23.76 12.66
N THR A 30 -3.13 23.39 11.43
CA THR A 30 -4.08 22.91 10.43
C THR A 30 -3.49 21.79 9.58
N ILE A 31 -4.36 20.91 9.11
CA ILE A 31 -4.03 19.87 8.12
C ILE A 31 -3.80 20.44 6.71
N TRP A 32 -4.11 21.72 6.50
CA TRP A 32 -4.06 22.38 5.18
C TRP A 32 -2.68 22.95 4.84
N ASN A 33 -1.64 22.63 5.60
CA ASN A 33 -0.29 23.01 5.22
C ASN A 33 0.16 22.20 3.99
N THR A 34 0.96 22.84 3.13
CA THR A 34 1.45 22.25 1.87
C THR A 34 2.22 20.94 2.08
N THR A 35 3.09 20.88 3.09
CA THR A 35 3.90 19.71 3.43
C THR A 35 3.05 18.51 3.87
N SER A 36 2.05 18.73 4.74
CA SER A 36 1.12 17.71 5.20
C SER A 36 0.25 17.18 4.07
N MET A 37 -0.19 18.04 3.14
CA MET A 37 -0.88 17.58 1.93
C MET A 37 0.00 16.70 1.05
N ILE A 38 1.27 17.06 0.85
CA ILE A 38 2.21 16.24 0.07
C ILE A 38 2.37 14.86 0.74
N PHE A 39 2.56 14.82 2.07
CA PHE A 39 2.64 13.56 2.79
C PHE A 39 1.35 12.73 2.71
N MET A 40 0.18 13.36 2.77
CA MET A 40 -1.11 12.67 2.57
C MET A 40 -1.26 12.10 1.16
N LEU A 41 -0.86 12.85 0.13
CA LEU A 41 -0.89 12.38 -1.26
C LEU A 41 0.04 11.18 -1.45
N LEU A 42 1.28 11.27 -0.94
CA LEU A 42 2.22 10.16 -0.98
C LEU A 42 1.68 8.94 -0.23
N ALA A 43 1.18 9.11 1.00
CA ALA A 43 0.57 8.03 1.76
C ALA A 43 -0.59 7.35 1.00
N THR A 44 -1.43 8.13 0.34
CA THR A 44 -2.56 7.61 -0.46
C THR A 44 -2.05 6.74 -1.61
N MET A 45 -1.04 7.18 -2.36
CA MET A 45 -0.44 6.39 -3.43
C MET A 45 0.11 5.07 -2.90
N GLU A 46 0.84 5.10 -1.78
CA GLU A 46 1.41 3.92 -1.13
C GLU A 46 0.32 2.90 -0.73
N PHE A 47 -0.78 3.36 -0.12
CA PHE A 47 -1.89 2.48 0.25
C PHE A 47 -2.60 1.88 -0.97
N VAL A 48 -2.76 2.63 -2.06
CA VAL A 48 -3.33 2.10 -3.31
C VAL A 48 -2.47 0.96 -3.86
N TYR A 49 -1.15 1.13 -3.88
CA TYR A 49 -0.24 0.07 -4.31
C TYR A 49 -0.29 -1.14 -3.38
N ALA A 50 -0.26 -0.93 -2.06
CA ALA A 50 -0.40 -2.00 -1.08
C ALA A 50 -1.68 -2.83 -1.32
N ILE A 51 -2.82 -2.17 -1.45
CA ILE A 51 -4.12 -2.82 -1.74
C ILE A 51 -4.05 -3.60 -3.06
N ARG A 52 -3.50 -3.02 -4.13
CA ARG A 52 -3.33 -3.70 -5.44
C ARG A 52 -2.51 -4.98 -5.30
N PHE A 53 -1.42 -4.96 -4.52
CA PHE A 53 -0.60 -6.15 -4.30
C PHE A 53 -1.33 -7.25 -3.52
N PHE A 54 -2.11 -6.89 -2.50
CA PHE A 54 -2.95 -7.86 -1.78
C PHE A 54 -4.01 -8.47 -2.71
N ILE A 55 -4.74 -7.64 -3.48
CA ILE A 55 -5.72 -8.11 -4.46
C ILE A 55 -5.08 -9.03 -5.49
N PHE A 56 -3.91 -8.68 -6.01
CA PHE A 56 -3.17 -9.52 -6.95
C PHE A 56 -2.85 -10.89 -6.35
N ARG A 57 -2.38 -10.94 -5.10
CA ARG A 57 -2.13 -12.22 -4.41
C ARG A 57 -3.39 -13.06 -4.28
N PHE A 58 -4.54 -12.46 -3.95
CA PHE A 58 -5.81 -13.17 -3.87
C PHE A 58 -6.24 -13.71 -5.24
N LYS A 59 -6.15 -12.90 -6.31
CA LYS A 59 -6.47 -13.33 -7.68
C LYS A 59 -5.57 -14.48 -8.14
N VAL A 60 -4.27 -14.39 -7.90
CA VAL A 60 -3.31 -15.47 -8.25
C VAL A 60 -3.63 -16.76 -7.48
N LYS A 61 -3.96 -16.68 -6.18
CA LYS A 61 -4.38 -17.86 -5.39
C LYS A 61 -5.66 -18.50 -5.96
N GLN A 62 -6.64 -17.69 -6.36
CA GLN A 62 -7.89 -18.19 -6.95
C GLN A 62 -7.67 -18.89 -8.29
N LEU A 63 -6.85 -18.31 -9.17
CA LEU A 63 -6.51 -18.91 -10.47
C LEU A 63 -5.81 -20.26 -10.31
N LYS A 64 -4.83 -20.36 -9.39
CA LYS A 64 -4.16 -21.63 -9.06
C LYS A 64 -5.12 -22.69 -8.53
N LYS A 65 -6.05 -22.31 -7.64
CA LYS A 65 -7.07 -23.22 -7.11
C LYS A 65 -8.02 -23.73 -8.20
N LYS A 66 -8.36 -22.89 -9.19
CA LYS A 66 -9.23 -23.26 -10.31
C LYS A 66 -8.54 -24.21 -11.30
N GLN A 67 -7.23 -24.08 -11.50
CA GLN A 67 -6.46 -25.02 -12.32
C GLN A 67 -6.38 -26.42 -11.67
N ASN A 68 -6.05 -26.50 -10.38
CA ASN A 68 -5.96 -27.79 -9.66
C ASN A 68 -7.31 -28.52 -9.52
N LYS A 69 -8.45 -27.86 -9.79
CA LYS A 69 -9.79 -28.47 -9.73
C LYS A 69 -10.28 -28.98 -11.09
N LYS A 70 -9.53 -28.71 -12.17
CA LYS A 70 -9.84 -29.13 -13.56
C LYS A 70 -9.01 -30.32 -14.04
N THR A 71 -7.97 -30.69 -13.30
CA THR A 71 -7.14 -31.90 -13.44
C THR A 71 -7.55 -32.90 -12.38
#